data_AF-A0A950FLJ7-F1
#
_entry.id   AF-A0A950FLJ7-F1
#
_cell.length_a   1.000
_cell.length_b   1.000
_cell.length_c   1.000
_cell.angle_alpha   90.00
_cell.angle_beta   90.00
_cell.angle_gamma   90.00
#
_symmetry.space_group_name_H-M   'P 1'
#
loop_
_entity.id
_entity.type
_entity.pdbx_description
1 polymer ?
#
loop_
_entity_poly.entity_id
_entity_poly.type
_entity_poly.pdbx_seq_one_letter_code
_entity_poly.pdbx_strand_id
1 'polypeptide(L)'
;FLGIRLPVTFDTCEVIEERWANWSRQDPVVAIETQAGNLRRLKALYIDCGEKDQFNLLYGVRRFVRRLNEHGIAHRYVEFPDNHTGVDYRMDESLPFLAQALSG
;
A
#
# COMPACT_ATOMS: atom_id res chain seq x y z
N PHE A 1 9.40 22.86 -13.73
CA PHE A 1 9.23 21.62 -14.52
C PHE A 1 8.47 20.57 -13.69
N LEU A 2 7.46 19.91 -14.29
CA LEU A 2 6.48 18.91 -13.81
C LEU A 2 5.76 19.11 -12.46
N GLY A 3 6.10 20.13 -11.66
CA GLY A 3 5.44 20.41 -10.37
C GLY A 3 5.81 19.44 -9.25
N ILE A 4 6.52 18.35 -9.56
CA ILE A 4 6.95 17.35 -8.58
C ILE A 4 8.14 17.89 -7.79
N ARG A 5 8.09 17.71 -6.47
CA ARG A 5 9.17 18.02 -5.53
C ARG A 5 9.36 16.78 -4.66
N LEU A 6 10.53 16.14 -4.77
CA LEU A 6 10.86 15.02 -3.90
C LEU A 6 11.03 15.51 -2.46
N PRO A 7 10.73 14.65 -1.47
CA PRO A 7 10.89 14.97 -0.05
C PRO A 7 12.34 14.86 0.44
N VAL A 8 13.28 14.69 -0.48
CA VAL A 8 14.72 14.56 -0.23
C VAL A 8 15.53 15.36 -1.24
N THR A 9 16.80 15.63 -0.95
CA THR A 9 17.78 16.13 -1.92
C THR A 9 18.07 15.08 -2.99
N PHE A 10 18.44 15.51 -4.20
CA PHE A 10 18.61 14.61 -5.35
C PHE A 10 19.96 13.89 -5.40
N ASP A 11 20.96 14.45 -4.74
CA ASP A 11 22.35 14.00 -4.75
C ASP A 11 22.68 13.11 -3.55
N THR A 12 22.12 13.42 -2.37
CA THR A 12 22.46 12.73 -1.11
C THR A 12 21.27 12.06 -0.42
N CYS A 13 20.04 12.28 -0.89
CA CYS A 13 18.81 11.82 -0.24
C CYS A 13 18.60 12.37 1.19
N GLU A 14 19.18 13.51 1.52
CA GLU A 14 18.91 14.19 2.80
C GLU A 14 17.45 14.66 2.84
N VAL A 15 16.80 14.43 3.97
CA VAL A 15 15.37 14.72 4.15
C VAL A 15 15.12 16.22 4.15
N ILE A 16 14.15 16.64 3.34
CA ILE A 16 13.61 18.00 3.37
C ILE A 16 12.33 17.95 4.21
N GLU A 17 12.45 18.26 5.50
CA GLU A 17 11.41 18.03 6.52
C GLU A 17 10.00 18.49 6.13
N GLU A 18 9.89 19.72 5.59
CA GLU A 18 8.59 20.26 5.16
C GLU A 18 7.93 19.37 4.09
N ARG A 19 8.71 18.91 3.13
CA ARG A 19 8.23 18.07 2.03
C ARG A 19 8.00 16.64 2.48
N TRP A 20 8.84 16.14 3.38
CA TRP A 20 8.64 14.84 4.01
C TRP A 20 7.34 14.80 4.79
N ALA A 21 7.05 15.83 5.60
CA ALA A 21 5.77 15.94 6.30
C ALA A 21 4.58 15.94 5.33
N ASN A 22 4.69 16.58 4.16
CA ASN A 22 3.66 16.51 3.13
C ASN A 22 3.53 15.13 2.49
N TRP A 23 4.66 14.47 2.21
CA TRP A 23 4.71 13.12 1.68
C TRP A 23 4.10 12.10 2.65
N SER A 24 4.51 12.12 3.93
CA SER A 24 4.01 11.21 4.96
C SER A 24 2.52 11.35 5.25
N ARG A 25 1.89 12.50 4.98
CA ARG A 25 0.42 12.61 5.05
C ARG A 25 -0.29 11.72 4.03
N GLN A 26 0.38 11.32 2.96
CA GLN A 26 -0.13 10.40 1.93
C GLN A 26 0.32 8.95 2.15
N ASP A 27 1.15 8.67 3.16
CA ASP A 27 1.52 7.30 3.53
C ASP A 27 0.25 6.53 3.97
N PRO A 28 -0.11 5.39 3.34
CA PRO A 28 -1.31 4.64 3.69
C PRO A 28 -1.40 4.26 5.18
N VAL A 29 -0.26 3.99 5.84
CA VAL A 29 -0.21 3.63 7.26
C VAL A 29 -0.55 4.83 8.16
N VAL A 30 -0.31 6.05 7.68
CA VAL A 30 -0.66 7.30 8.38
C VAL A 30 -2.07 7.75 8.00
N ALA A 31 -2.37 7.75 6.70
CA ALA A 31 -3.62 8.26 6.15
C ALA A 31 -4.84 7.48 6.63
N ILE A 32 -4.70 6.18 6.93
CA ILE A 32 -5.79 5.33 7.42
C ILE A 32 -6.52 5.90 8.64
N GLU A 33 -5.82 6.59 9.54
CA GLU A 33 -6.39 7.20 10.75
C GLU A 33 -7.49 8.21 10.42
N THR A 34 -7.38 8.89 9.27
CA THR A 34 -8.38 9.87 8.80
C THR A 34 -9.23 9.37 7.63
N GLN A 35 -8.76 8.35 6.90
CA GLN A 35 -9.37 7.87 5.66
C GLN A 35 -10.08 6.51 5.80
N ALA A 36 -10.09 5.90 7.00
CA ALA A 36 -10.72 4.60 7.24
C ALA A 36 -12.18 4.52 6.74
N GLY A 37 -12.95 5.61 6.86
CA GLY A 37 -14.33 5.68 6.36
C GLY A 37 -14.42 5.49 4.84
N ASN A 38 -13.47 6.00 4.07
CA ASN A 38 -13.43 5.82 2.62
C ASN A 38 -13.07 4.38 2.25
N LEU A 39 -12.14 3.76 2.97
CA LEU A 39 -11.75 2.37 2.74
C LEU A 39 -12.91 1.40 3.02
N ARG A 40 -13.73 1.64 4.04
CA ARG A 40 -14.93 0.82 4.33
C ARG A 40 -15.99 0.85 3.23
N ARG A 41 -15.96 1.86 2.36
CA ARG A 41 -16.92 2.01 1.25
C ARG A 41 -16.47 1.27 -0.01
N LEU A 42 -15.24 0.75 -0.06
CA LEU A 42 -14.78 -0.03 -1.18
C LEU A 42 -15.57 -1.33 -1.28
N LYS A 43 -15.97 -1.72 -2.49
CA LYS A 43 -16.58 -3.04 -2.74
C LYS A 43 -15.62 -4.19 -2.39
N ALA A 44 -14.32 -3.95 -2.56
CA ALA A 44 -13.25 -4.88 -2.21
C ALA A 44 -11.92 -4.13 -2.02
N LEU A 45 -11.05 -4.69 -1.18
CA LEU A 45 -9.66 -4.26 -0.98
C LEU A 45 -8.78 -5.51 -0.98
N TYR A 46 -7.87 -5.60 -1.94
CA TYR A 46 -6.90 -6.68 -2.07
C TYR A 46 -5.49 -6.10 -1.89
N ILE A 47 -4.66 -6.75 -1.10
CA ILE A 47 -3.29 -6.34 -0.81
C ILE A 47 -2.41 -7.59 -0.90
N ASP A 48 -1.32 -7.50 -1.66
CA ASP A 48 -0.29 -8.53 -1.65
C ASP A 48 1.12 -7.95 -1.62
N CYS A 49 2.07 -8.80 -1.22
CA CYS A 49 3.50 -8.54 -1.33
C CYS A 49 4.29 -9.84 -1.33
N GLY A 50 5.55 -9.78 -1.78
CA GLY A 50 6.50 -10.88 -1.60
C GLY A 50 7.08 -10.88 -0.19
N GLU A 51 7.33 -12.06 0.39
CA GLU A 51 7.96 -12.19 1.70
C GLU A 51 9.49 -11.93 1.64
N LYS A 52 10.10 -11.99 0.45
CA LYS A 52 11.52 -11.71 0.16
C LYS A 52 11.67 -10.47 -0.71
N ASP A 53 10.85 -9.46 -0.44
CA ASP A 53 10.82 -8.19 -1.18
C ASP A 53 12.14 -7.40 -1.02
N GLN A 54 12.83 -7.13 -2.12
CA GLN A 54 14.13 -6.45 -2.13
C GLN A 54 14.06 -4.96 -1.74
N PHE A 55 12.86 -4.39 -1.67
CA PHE A 55 12.62 -3.01 -1.25
C PHE A 55 11.98 -2.93 0.14
N ASN A 56 11.89 -4.05 0.86
CA ASN A 56 11.34 -4.13 2.21
C ASN A 56 9.86 -3.69 2.32
N LEU A 57 9.10 -3.73 1.22
CA LEU A 57 7.68 -3.34 1.21
C LEU A 57 6.83 -4.13 2.21
N LEU A 58 7.18 -5.41 2.42
CA LEU A 58 6.54 -6.34 3.35
C LEU A 58 6.25 -5.72 4.71
N TYR A 59 7.21 -4.96 5.28
CA TYR A 59 7.02 -4.37 6.60
C TYR A 59 5.98 -3.25 6.59
N GLY A 60 5.94 -2.45 5.52
CA GLY A 60 4.90 -1.43 5.33
C GLY A 60 3.52 -2.06 5.20
N VAL A 61 3.41 -3.12 4.40
CA VAL A 61 2.16 -3.84 4.18
C VAL A 61 1.66 -4.50 5.47
N ARG A 62 2.51 -5.22 6.21
CA ARG A 62 2.13 -5.81 7.50
C ARG A 62 1.65 -4.77 8.52
N ARG A 63 2.29 -3.60 8.56
CA ARG A 63 1.83 -2.46 9.39
C ARG A 63 0.46 -1.96 8.93
N PHE A 64 0.26 -1.81 7.61
CA PHE A 64 -1.00 -1.35 7.05
C PHE A 64 -2.15 -2.34 7.31
N VAL A 65 -1.93 -3.64 7.09
CA VAL A 65 -2.87 -4.73 7.39
C VAL A 65 -3.26 -4.73 8.86
N ARG A 66 -2.29 -4.55 9.77
CA ARG A 66 -2.59 -4.41 11.20
C ARG A 66 -3.53 -3.23 11.48
N ARG A 67 -3.29 -2.07 10.86
CA ARG A 67 -4.19 -0.91 11.00
C ARG A 67 -5.57 -1.15 10.40
N LEU A 68 -5.65 -1.82 9.24
CA LEU A 68 -6.94 -2.21 8.64
C LEU A 68 -7.75 -3.08 9.60
N ASN A 69 -7.10 -4.03 10.27
CA ASN A 69 -7.73 -4.86 11.30
C ASN A 69 -8.19 -4.04 12.51
N GLU A 70 -7.34 -3.14 13.04
CA GLU A 70 -7.69 -2.23 14.15
C GLU A 70 -8.92 -1.36 13.82
N HIS A 71 -9.08 -0.95 12.56
CA HIS A 71 -10.22 -0.16 12.10
C HIS A 71 -11.41 -0.99 11.58
N GLY A 72 -11.35 -2.32 11.61
CA GLY A 72 -12.41 -3.21 11.12
C GLY A 72 -12.72 -3.04 9.63
N ILE A 73 -11.70 -2.79 8.81
CA ILE A 73 -11.85 -2.65 7.36
C ILE A 73 -11.73 -4.03 6.71
N ALA A 74 -12.73 -4.45 5.95
CA ALA A 74 -12.69 -5.70 5.21
C ALA A 74 -11.63 -5.64 4.10
N HIS A 75 -10.74 -6.64 4.07
CA HIS A 75 -9.67 -6.75 3.08
C HIS A 75 -9.21 -8.21 2.92
N ARG A 76 -8.61 -8.52 1.77
CA ARG A 76 -7.84 -9.75 1.55
C ARG A 76 -6.35 -9.41 1.52
N TYR A 77 -5.56 -10.13 2.30
CA TYR A 77 -4.11 -9.99 2.36
C TYR A 77 -3.44 -11.33 2.02
N VAL A 78 -2.44 -11.31 1.14
CA VAL A 78 -1.65 -12.49 0.76
C VAL A 78 -0.16 -12.14 0.73
N GLU A 79 0.67 -12.97 1.37
CA GLU A 79 2.12 -12.95 1.20
C GLU A 79 2.53 -14.10 0.28
N PHE A 80 3.41 -13.82 -0.69
CA PHE A 80 3.92 -14.81 -1.63
C PHE A 80 5.40 -15.14 -1.32
N PRO A 81 5.86 -16.40 -1.51
CA PRO A 81 7.22 -16.83 -1.17
C PRO A 81 8.31 -16.38 -2.17
N ASP A 82 8.21 -15.13 -2.65
CA ASP A 82 8.96 -14.52 -3.74
C ASP A 82 9.34 -13.05 -3.41
N ASN A 83 9.69 -12.25 -4.43
CA ASN A 83 10.21 -10.88 -4.29
C ASN A 83 9.28 -9.83 -4.95
N HIS A 84 9.82 -8.68 -5.38
CA HIS A 84 9.05 -7.61 -6.05
C HIS A 84 9.10 -7.65 -7.59
N THR A 85 9.54 -8.76 -8.19
CA THR A 85 9.79 -8.86 -9.64
C THR A 85 9.09 -10.07 -10.25
N GLY A 86 8.51 -9.90 -11.44
CA GLY A 86 7.87 -11.02 -12.15
C GLY A 86 6.62 -11.56 -11.44
N VAL A 87 5.81 -10.66 -10.89
CA VAL A 87 4.70 -10.98 -9.98
C VAL A 87 3.35 -11.18 -10.68
N ASP A 88 3.31 -11.22 -12.02
CA ASP A 88 2.07 -11.25 -12.80
C ASP A 88 1.19 -12.46 -12.45
N TYR A 89 1.80 -13.60 -12.08
CA TYR A 89 1.07 -14.80 -11.66
C TYR A 89 0.18 -14.57 -10.42
N ARG A 90 0.47 -13.56 -9.59
CA ARG A 90 -0.39 -13.19 -8.46
C ARG A 90 -1.72 -12.61 -8.91
N MET A 91 -1.82 -12.12 -10.16
CA MET A 91 -3.07 -11.63 -10.73
C MET A 91 -4.12 -12.74 -10.90
N ASP A 92 -3.69 -14.00 -10.97
CA ASP A 92 -4.59 -15.16 -10.97
C ASP A 92 -5.37 -15.28 -9.65
N GLU A 93 -4.87 -14.68 -8.56
CA GLU A 93 -5.57 -14.58 -7.26
C GLU A 93 -6.36 -13.27 -7.13
N SER A 94 -5.77 -12.14 -7.52
CA SER A 94 -6.35 -10.82 -7.26
C SER A 94 -7.49 -10.46 -8.23
N LEU A 95 -7.34 -10.77 -9.52
CA LEU A 95 -8.35 -10.40 -10.53
C LEU A 95 -9.68 -11.13 -10.34
N PRO A 96 -9.74 -12.46 -10.08
CA PRO A 96 -11.02 -13.11 -9.81
C PRO A 96 -11.72 -12.56 -8.57
N PHE A 97 -10.97 -12.26 -7.50
CA PHE A 97 -11.51 -11.65 -6.29
C PHE A 97 -12.13 -10.26 -6.58
N LEU A 98 -11.42 -9.41 -7.31
CA LEU A 98 -11.91 -8.07 -7.66
C LEU A 98 -13.09 -8.14 -8.64
N ALA A 99 -13.03 -9.03 -9.64
CA ALA A 99 -14.09 -9.23 -10.62
C ALA A 99 -15.39 -9.69 -9.95
N GLN A 100 -15.31 -10.62 -8.99
CA GLN A 100 -16.46 -11.07 -8.20
C GLN A 100 -17.11 -9.91 -7.43
N ALA A 101 -16.29 -9.07 -6.78
CA ALA A 101 -16.80 -7.93 -6.02
C ALA A 101 -17.44 -6.84 -6.90
N LEU A 102 -16.99 -6.70 -8.15
CA LEU A 102 -17.51 -5.70 -9.08
C LEU A 102 -18.73 -6.16 -9.87
N SER A 103 -18.89 -7.48 -10.07
CA SER A 103 -19.98 -8.05 -10.88
C SER A 103 -21.30 -8.24 -10.12
N GLY A 104 -21.31 -7.97 -8.81
CA GLY A 104 -22.52 -7.82 -8.00
C GLY A 104 -23.00 -6.37 -7.93
#